data_AF-A0A6V7KV41-F1
#
_entry.id   AF-A0A6V7KV41-F1
#
_cell.length_a   1.000
_cell.length_b   1.000
_cell.length_c   1.000
_cell.angle_alpha   90.00
_cell.angle_beta   90.00
_cell.angle_gamma   90.00
#
_symmetry.space_group_name_H-M   'P 1'
#
loop_
_entity.id
_entity.type
_entity.pdbx_description
1 polymer ?
#
loop_
_entity_poly.entity_id
_entity_poly.type
_entity_poly.pdbx_seq_one_letter_code
_entity_poly.pdbx_strand_id
1 'polypeptide(L)'
;IIKGDEIMVINGAIVSDLDMMYLESVLQEELALCMMMRSSRTEPPDLMRVMDDIDSLVCPPPPTDPPVISEEMISGLIVPAPGR
;
A
#
# COMPACT_ATOMS: atom_id res chain seq x y z
N ILE A 1 -4.78 -19.06 3.60
CA ILE A 1 -5.38 -17.91 4.31
C ILE A 1 -5.43 -18.27 5.79
N ILE A 2 -4.59 -17.61 6.58
CA ILE A 2 -4.51 -17.74 8.03
C ILE A 2 -5.54 -16.80 8.66
N LYS A 3 -6.07 -17.16 9.82
CA LYS A 3 -6.98 -16.29 10.58
C LYS A 3 -6.25 -14.99 10.92
N GLY A 4 -6.78 -13.85 10.45
CA GLY A 4 -6.17 -12.54 10.63
C GLY A 4 -5.49 -11.97 9.37
N ASP A 5 -5.37 -12.75 8.29
CA ASP A 5 -4.86 -12.24 7.01
C ASP A 5 -5.81 -11.17 6.46
N GLU A 6 -5.22 -10.13 5.89
CA GLU A 6 -5.94 -9.12 5.11
C GLU A 6 -5.68 -9.36 3.62
N ILE A 7 -6.75 -9.43 2.85
CA ILE A 7 -6.69 -9.77 1.43
C ILE A 7 -6.81 -8.48 0.64
N MET A 8 -5.76 -8.13 -0.09
CA MET A 8 -5.81 -7.05 -1.06
C MET A 8 -6.44 -7.53 -2.36
N VAL A 9 -7.35 -6.71 -2.89
CA VAL A 9 -8.01 -6.92 -4.18
C VAL A 9 -7.81 -5.67 -5.03
N ILE A 10 -7.33 -5.85 -6.26
CA ILE A 10 -7.13 -4.77 -7.24
C ILE A 10 -7.97 -5.08 -8.47
N ASN A 11 -8.85 -4.16 -8.86
CA ASN A 11 -9.76 -4.29 -10.01
C ASN A 11 -10.53 -5.62 -10.04
N GLY A 12 -10.87 -6.14 -8.85
CA GLY A 12 -11.59 -7.41 -8.68
C GLY A 12 -10.71 -8.66 -8.61
N ALA A 13 -9.40 -8.56 -8.82
CA ALA A 13 -8.45 -9.67 -8.73
C ALA A 13 -7.75 -9.71 -7.36
N ILE A 14 -7.55 -10.92 -6.82
CA ILE A 14 -6.83 -11.14 -5.56
C ILE A 14 -5.33 -10.99 -5.81
N VAL A 15 -4.68 -10.08 -5.09
CA VAL A 15 -3.27 -9.72 -5.32
C VAL A 15 -2.31 -10.88 -5.04
N SER A 16 -2.61 -11.77 -4.09
CA SER A 16 -1.75 -12.92 -3.76
C SER A 16 -1.55 -13.91 -4.89
N ASP A 17 -2.47 -13.92 -5.87
CA ASP A 17 -2.49 -14.88 -6.97
C ASP A 17 -1.87 -14.27 -8.24
N LEU A 18 -1.43 -13.01 -8.20
CA LEU A 18 -0.91 -12.25 -9.33
C LEU A 18 0.61 -12.12 -9.27
N ASP A 19 1.23 -12.18 -10.44
CA ASP A 19 2.66 -11.93 -10.59
C ASP A 19 2.98 -10.45 -10.34
N MET A 20 4.11 -10.20 -9.66
CA MET A 20 4.53 -8.83 -9.31
C MET A 20 4.74 -7.93 -10.55
N MET A 21 5.24 -8.48 -11.67
CA MET A 21 5.38 -7.72 -12.92
C MET A 21 4.02 -7.30 -13.49
N TYR A 22 3.00 -8.15 -13.37
CA TYR A 22 1.64 -7.83 -13.80
C TYR A 22 1.03 -6.75 -12.89
N LEU A 23 1.27 -6.84 -11.59
CA LEU A 23 0.84 -5.78 -10.66
C LEU A 23 1.52 -4.45 -10.98
N GLU A 24 2.82 -4.45 -11.25
CA GLU A 24 3.56 -3.25 -11.65
C GLU A 24 2.96 -2.63 -12.92
N SER A 25 2.69 -3.43 -13.95
CA SER A 25 2.08 -2.92 -15.19
C SER A 25 0.67 -2.36 -14.94
N VAL A 26 -0.17 -3.07 -14.18
CA VAL A 26 -1.52 -2.59 -13.84
C VAL A 26 -1.47 -1.28 -13.05
N LEU A 27 -0.53 -1.13 -12.12
CA LEU A 27 -0.38 0.10 -11.33
C LEU A 27 0.11 1.29 -12.15
N GLN A 28 0.87 1.06 -13.21
CA GLN A 28 1.44 2.12 -14.04
C GLN A 28 0.56 2.50 -15.24
N GLU A 29 -0.19 1.55 -15.80
CA GLU A 29 -0.87 1.70 -17.09
C GLU A 29 -2.38 2.00 -16.98
N GLU A 30 -3.02 1.63 -15.87
CA GLU A 30 -4.47 1.79 -15.73
C GLU A 30 -4.89 3.24 -15.46
N LEU A 31 -5.92 3.71 -16.17
CA LEU A 31 -6.51 5.04 -15.97
C LEU A 31 -7.31 5.14 -14.66
N ALA A 32 -7.76 4.00 -14.12
CA ALA A 32 -8.48 3.93 -12.87
C ALA A 32 -8.13 2.65 -12.10
N LEU A 33 -7.82 2.81 -10.82
CA LEU A 33 -7.46 1.71 -9.93
C LEU A 33 -8.49 1.59 -8.80
N CYS A 34 -9.19 0.45 -8.75
CA CYS A 34 -10.06 0.11 -7.64
C CYS A 34 -9.33 -0.84 -6.69
N MET A 35 -9.00 -0.35 -5.49
CA MET A 35 -8.35 -1.15 -4.46
C MET A 35 -9.33 -1.44 -3.33
N MET A 36 -9.35 -2.69 -2.85
CA MET A 36 -10.17 -3.11 -1.73
C MET A 36 -9.37 -4.00 -0.78
N MET A 37 -9.38 -3.65 0.51
CA MET A 37 -8.88 -4.50 1.58
C MET A 37 -10.03 -5.29 2.18
N ARG A 38 -9.97 -6.62 2.09
CA ARG A 38 -10.90 -7.52 2.77
C ARG A 38 -10.25 -7.99 4.07
N SER A 39 -10.71 -7.44 5.18
CA SER A 39 -10.24 -7.85 6.49
C SER A 39 -10.95 -9.13 6.95
N SER A 40 -10.20 -10.06 7.54
CA SER A 40 -10.75 -11.26 8.19
C SER A 40 -10.93 -11.09 9.71
N ARG A 41 -10.82 -9.85 10.22
CA ARG A 41 -11.03 -9.52 11.64
C ARG A 41 -12.38 -10.06 12.10
N THR A 42 -12.36 -10.88 13.15
CA THR A 42 -13.56 -11.38 13.82
C THR A 42 -14.05 -10.46 14.93
N GLU A 43 -13.23 -9.48 15.30
CA GLU A 43 -13.50 -8.47 16.32
C GLU A 43 -14.13 -7.24 15.64
N PRO A 44 -15.21 -6.67 16.18
CA PRO A 44 -15.77 -5.43 15.64
C PRO A 44 -14.75 -4.29 15.77
N PRO A 45 -14.70 -3.34 14.82
CA PRO A 45 -13.86 -2.16 14.95
C PRO A 45 -14.27 -1.34 16.18
N ASP A 46 -13.30 -0.89 16.96
CA ASP A 46 -13.52 -0.02 18.13
C ASP A 46 -13.93 1.38 17.66
N LEU A 47 -15.25 1.59 17.56
CA LEU A 47 -15.89 2.79 17.00
C LEU A 47 -15.43 4.09 17.66
N MET A 48 -15.12 4.08 18.96
CA MET A 48 -14.70 5.29 19.68
C MET A 48 -13.31 5.77 19.24
N ARG A 49 -12.37 4.85 18.99
CA ARG A 49 -11.04 5.19 18.48
C ARG A 49 -11.08 5.61 17.01
N VAL A 50 -11.94 4.96 16.22
CA VAL A 50 -12.08 5.25 14.79
C VAL A 50 -12.59 6.68 14.56
N MET A 51 -13.53 7.17 15.38
CA MET A 51 -14.06 8.54 15.22
C MET A 51 -13.02 9.63 15.51
N ASP A 52 -12.18 9.45 16.53
CA ASP A 52 -11.11 10.41 16.85
C ASP A 52 -9.98 10.43 15.79
N ASP A 53 -9.68 9.27 15.19
CA ASP A 53 -8.64 9.16 14.15
C ASP A 53 -9.12 9.76 12.80
N ILE A 54 -10.43 9.72 12.47
CA ILE A 54 -10.96 10.18 11.18
C ILE A 54 -10.67 11.67 10.92
N ASP A 55 -10.80 12.53 11.92
CA ASP A 55 -10.51 13.96 11.78
C ASP A 55 -9.00 14.23 11.52
N SER A 56 -8.14 13.28 11.83
CA SER A 56 -6.69 13.32 11.56
C SER A 56 -6.31 12.70 10.21
N LEU A 57 -7.23 12.02 9.51
CA LEU A 57 -6.98 11.37 8.20
C LEU A 57 -7.02 12.34 7.01
N VAL A 58 -7.06 13.65 7.24
CA VAL A 58 -6.89 14.62 6.15
C VAL A 58 -5.45 14.50 5.64
N CYS A 59 -5.29 14.23 4.34
CA CYS A 59 -3.97 14.22 3.71
C CYS A 59 -3.24 15.53 4.06
N PRO A 60 -2.07 15.48 4.73
CA PRO A 60 -1.28 16.68 4.91
C PRO A 60 -1.01 17.25 3.52
N PRO A 61 -1.00 18.59 3.37
CA PRO A 61 -0.60 19.19 2.10
C PRO A 61 0.75 18.59 1.68
N PRO A 62 0.94 18.30 0.39
CA PRO A 62 2.22 17.79 -0.09
C PRO A 62 3.33 18.74 0.39
N PRO A 63 4.48 18.22 0.83
CA PRO A 63 5.59 19.06 1.27
C PRO A 63 5.90 20.08 0.17
N THR A 64 5.90 21.37 0.53
CA THR A 64 6.09 22.48 -0.42
C THR A 64 7.51 22.51 -0.98
N ASP A 65 8.46 21.95 -0.24
CA ASP A 65 9.82 21.73 -0.73
C ASP A 65 9.89 20.41 -1.50
N PRO A 66 10.47 20.39 -2.71
CA PRO A 66 10.76 19.14 -3.39
C PRO A 66 11.58 18.27 -2.43
N PRO A 67 11.23 16.98 -2.26
CA PRO A 67 12.03 16.10 -1.42
C PRO A 67 13.42 16.07 -2.03
N VAL A 68 14.38 16.72 -1.37
CA VAL A 68 15.80 16.66 -1.73
C VAL A 68 16.27 15.28 -1.28
N ILE A 69 15.84 14.24 -1.99
CA ILE A 69 16.39 12.90 -1.84
C ILE A 69 17.80 13.00 -2.43
N SER A 70 18.81 13.02 -1.58
CA SER A 70 20.19 13.02 -2.04
C SER A 70 20.51 11.68 -2.70
N GLU A 71 21.41 11.70 -3.68
CA GLU A 71 21.84 10.51 -4.42
C GLU A 71 22.46 9.44 -3.49
N GLU A 72 23.02 9.88 -2.37
CA GLU A 72 23.49 9.04 -1.26
C GLU A 72 22.34 8.27 -0.60
N MET A 73 21.21 8.93 -0.34
CA MET A 73 20.03 8.28 0.25
C MET A 73 19.43 7.24 -0.71
N ILE A 74 19.40 7.54 -2.01
CA ILE A 74 18.91 6.60 -3.04
C ILE A 74 19.80 5.35 -3.07
N SER A 75 21.12 5.54 -3.05
CA SER A 75 22.09 4.44 -3.11
C SER A 75 21.96 3.47 -1.92
N GLY A 76 21.62 3.98 -0.74
CA GLY A 76 21.38 3.16 0.46
C GLY A 76 20.09 2.32 0.42
N LEU A 77 19.15 2.66 -0.46
CA LEU A 77 17.88 1.92 -0.65
C LEU A 77 18.01 0.80 -1.70
N ILE A 78 19.10 0.77 -2.46
CA ILE A 78 19.34 -0.26 -3.48
C ILE A 78 19.74 -1.56 -2.77
N VAL A 79 18.85 -2.54 -2.80
CA VAL A 79 19.18 -3.90 -2.35
C VAL A 79 20.07 -4.55 -3.41
N PRO A 80 21.32 -4.93 -3.08
CA PRO A 80 22.19 -5.60 -4.04
C PRO A 80 21.62 -6.98 -4.40
N ALA A 81 21.86 -7.41 -5.64
CA ALA A 81 21.46 -8.74 -6.09
C ALA A 81 22.02 -9.82 -5.14
N PRO A 82 21.26 -10.88 -4.80
CA PRO A 82 21.76 -11.97 -3.97
C PRO A 82 23.03 -12.55 -4.58
N GLY A 83 24.07 -12.69 -3.76
CA GLY A 83 25.38 -13.19 -4.18
C GLY A 83 25.26 -14.55 -4.87
N ARG A 84 25.95 -14.70 -6.00
CA ARG A 84 26.27 -16.01 -6.56
C ARG A 84 27.32 -16.72 -5.71
#